data_AF-A0A1J7INK5-F1
#
_entry.id   AF-A0A1J7INK5-F1
#
_cell.length_a   1.000
_cell.length_b   1.000
_cell.length_c   1.000
_cell.angle_alpha   90.00
_cell.angle_beta   90.00
_cell.angle_gamma   90.00
#
_symmetry.space_group_name_H-M   'P 1'
#
loop_
_entity.id
_entity.type
_entity.pdbx_description
1 polymer ?
#
loop_
_entity_poly.entity_id
_entity_poly.type
_entity_poly.pdbx_seq_one_letter_code
_entity_poly.pdbx_strand_id
1 'polypeptide(L)'
;MNLPFSRLVHLTLVLGLASQTTAFWVLGCGKPVAVERLDPIVSPGTVSTHAHTVMGGNAFDWDLDFNKTQTSNCTTCGVSKDLSNYRNSRNACFFVRALIRRLCAHKTAPKTYFGS
;
A
#
# COMPACT_ATOMS: atom_id res chain seq x y z
N MET A 1 -31.96 -21.38 -33.87
CA MET A 1 -30.50 -21.15 -34.04
C MET A 1 -29.78 -22.37 -33.49
N ASN A 2 -29.33 -23.30 -34.35
CA ASN A 2 -28.67 -24.53 -33.93
C ASN A 2 -27.16 -24.37 -34.10
N LEU A 3 -26.43 -24.16 -33.01
CA LEU A 3 -24.97 -24.15 -33.04
C LEU A 3 -24.46 -25.58 -33.25
N PRO A 4 -23.55 -25.83 -34.22
CA PRO A 4 -23.06 -27.17 -34.52
C PRO A 4 -22.24 -27.72 -33.34
N PHE A 5 -22.43 -29.01 -33.03
CA PHE A 5 -21.77 -29.73 -31.93
C PHE A 5 -20.24 -29.54 -31.90
N SER A 6 -19.61 -29.43 -33.08
CA SER A 6 -18.18 -29.13 -33.22
C SER A 6 -17.78 -27.81 -32.51
N ARG A 7 -18.59 -26.76 -32.61
CA ARG A 7 -18.30 -25.47 -31.95
C ARG A 7 -18.42 -25.55 -30.43
N LEU A 8 -19.31 -26.40 -29.91
CA LEU A 8 -19.43 -26.64 -28.47
C LEU A 8 -18.18 -27.34 -27.92
N VAL A 9 -17.66 -28.35 -28.62
CA VAL A 9 -16.44 -29.08 -28.23
C VAL A 9 -15.22 -28.16 -28.18
N HIS A 10 -15.06 -27.28 -29.18
CA HIS A 10 -13.97 -26.32 -29.20
C HIS A 10 -14.10 -25.29 -28.07
N LEU A 11 -15.32 -24.82 -27.78
CA LEU A 11 -15.55 -23.86 -26.72
C LEU A 11 -15.26 -24.46 -25.33
N THR A 12 -15.69 -25.70 -25.08
CA THR A 12 -15.37 -26.41 -23.82
C THR A 12 -13.88 -26.67 -23.67
N LEU A 13 -13.16 -26.95 -24.76
CA LEU A 13 -11.72 -27.14 -24.74
C LEU A 13 -11.00 -25.84 -24.40
N VAL A 14 -11.36 -24.72 -25.03
CA VAL A 14 -10.74 -23.40 -24.76
C VAL A 14 -10.95 -22.95 -23.32
N LEU A 15 -12.15 -23.15 -22.76
CA LEU A 15 -12.42 -22.83 -21.35
C LEU A 15 -11.67 -23.76 -20.38
N GLY A 16 -11.44 -25.02 -20.76
CA GLY A 16 -10.68 -25.98 -19.95
C GLY A 16 -9.18 -25.68 -19.84
N LEU A 17 -8.59 -24.96 -20.82
CA LEU A 17 -7.20 -24.50 -20.77
C LEU A 17 -7.03 -23.13 -20.10
N ALA A 18 -8.12 -22.45 -19.70
CA ALA A 18 -8.06 -21.17 -19.02
C ALA A 18 -7.62 -21.36 -17.55
N SER A 19 -6.31 -21.34 -17.33
CA SER A 19 -5.72 -21.30 -15.99
C SER A 19 -5.96 -19.94 -15.33
N GLN A 20 -6.35 -19.95 -14.05
CA GLN A 20 -6.37 -18.75 -13.22
C GLN A 20 -4.93 -18.38 -12.85
N THR A 21 -4.40 -17.31 -13.44
CA THR A 21 -3.11 -16.75 -13.03
C THR A 21 -3.29 -15.79 -11.87
N THR A 22 -2.66 -16.07 -10.74
CA THR A 22 -2.58 -15.15 -9.60
C THR A 22 -1.31 -14.34 -9.72
N ALA A 23 -1.40 -13.12 -10.26
CA ALA A 23 -0.30 -12.17 -10.26
C ALA A 23 -0.46 -11.23 -9.05
N PHE A 24 0.56 -11.14 -8.21
CA PHE A 24 0.65 -10.12 -7.17
C PHE A 24 1.92 -9.29 -7.38
N TRP A 25 1.86 -8.03 -6.99
CA TRP A 25 3.00 -7.12 -7.02
C TRP A 25 3.39 -6.76 -5.60
N VAL A 26 4.67 -6.92 -5.29
CA VAL A 26 5.24 -6.53 -4.00
C VAL A 26 6.02 -5.25 -4.18
N LEU A 27 5.59 -4.22 -3.46
CA LEU A 27 6.38 -3.01 -3.30
C LEU A 27 7.59 -3.29 -2.43
N GLY A 28 8.77 -3.27 -3.05
CA GLY A 28 10.03 -3.25 -2.31
C GLY A 28 10.18 -1.92 -1.58
N CYS A 29 9.94 -1.92 -0.26
CA CYS A 29 10.27 -0.81 0.62
C CYS A 29 11.44 -1.18 1.51
N GLY A 30 12.30 -0.20 1.76
CA GLY A 30 13.46 -0.36 2.63
C GLY A 30 13.05 -0.32 4.10
N LYS A 31 13.47 0.75 4.77
CA LYS A 31 13.25 0.90 6.22
C LYS A 31 11.92 1.59 6.51
N PRO A 32 11.28 1.30 7.66
CA PRO A 32 10.05 1.97 8.04
C PRO A 32 10.28 3.46 8.30
N VAL A 33 9.26 4.25 7.96
CA VAL A 33 9.16 5.67 8.29
C VAL A 33 8.79 5.84 9.77
N ALA A 34 7.90 5.00 10.28
CA ALA A 34 7.43 5.01 11.66
C ALA A 34 7.02 3.61 12.12
N VAL A 35 7.12 3.37 13.43
CA VAL A 35 6.57 2.19 14.09
C VAL A 35 5.83 2.69 15.32
N GLU A 36 4.50 2.82 15.21
CA GLU A 36 3.70 3.49 16.23
C GLU A 36 2.24 3.01 16.26
N ARG A 37 1.54 3.36 17.34
CA ARG A 37 0.13 3.01 17.56
C ARG A 37 -0.82 4.04 16.94
N LEU A 38 -0.56 4.46 15.71
CA LEU A 38 -1.40 5.43 14.99
C LEU A 38 -2.06 4.77 13.79
N ASP A 39 -3.39 4.71 13.73
CA ASP A 39 -4.11 4.21 12.55
C ASP A 39 -5.07 5.27 12.02
N PRO A 40 -4.64 6.14 11.09
CA PRO A 40 -5.51 7.18 10.54
C PRO A 40 -6.68 6.64 9.71
N ILE A 41 -6.72 5.35 9.37
CA ILE A 41 -7.81 4.72 8.62
C ILE A 41 -8.90 4.22 9.57
N VAL A 42 -8.50 3.51 10.62
CA VAL A 42 -9.44 2.86 11.55
C VAL A 42 -9.77 3.73 12.76
N SER A 43 -8.81 4.54 13.22
CA SER A 43 -8.89 5.30 14.47
C SER A 43 -8.23 6.68 14.31
N PRO A 44 -8.77 7.53 13.42
CA PRO A 44 -8.22 8.86 13.17
C PRO A 44 -8.18 9.68 14.47
N GLY A 45 -7.02 10.30 14.75
CA GLY A 45 -6.83 11.15 15.94
C GLY A 45 -6.84 10.42 17.29
N THR A 46 -6.86 9.09 17.31
CA THR A 46 -6.88 8.29 18.55
C THR A 46 -5.82 7.19 18.52
N VAL A 47 -5.44 6.68 19.70
CA VAL A 47 -4.42 5.64 19.82
C VAL A 47 -5.00 4.31 19.33
N SER A 48 -4.35 3.70 18.34
CA SER A 48 -4.71 2.37 17.84
C SER A 48 -4.55 1.31 18.93
N THR A 49 -5.38 0.27 18.87
CA THR A 49 -5.30 -0.92 19.73
C THR A 49 -4.03 -1.74 19.50
N HIS A 50 -3.32 -1.52 18.39
CA HIS A 50 -2.07 -2.18 18.04
C HIS A 50 -1.04 -1.21 17.47
N ALA A 51 0.23 -1.59 17.53
CA ALA A 51 1.31 -0.85 16.87
C ALA A 51 1.46 -1.34 15.44
N HIS A 52 1.85 -0.46 14.53
CA HIS A 52 2.15 -0.92 13.20
C HIS A 52 3.36 -0.23 12.60
N THR A 53 4.04 -1.01 11.77
CA THR A 53 5.19 -0.60 10.97
C THR A 53 4.69 0.04 9.68
N VAL A 54 5.04 1.31 9.49
CA VAL A 54 4.63 2.12 8.35
C VAL A 54 5.81 2.37 7.42
N MET A 55 5.62 2.09 6.14
CA MET A 55 6.55 2.32 5.04
C MET A 55 5.97 3.39 4.09
N GLY A 56 6.80 3.99 3.24
CA GLY A 56 6.34 4.92 2.19
C GLY A 56 6.66 6.38 2.48
N GLY A 57 5.68 7.28 2.26
CA GLY A 57 5.86 8.73 2.38
C GLY A 57 6.19 9.23 3.79
N ASN A 58 6.98 10.29 3.91
CA ASN A 58 7.38 10.86 5.20
C ASN A 58 6.38 11.86 5.84
N ALA A 59 5.21 12.09 5.23
CA ALA A 59 4.15 12.93 5.80
C ALA A 59 3.12 12.15 6.64
N PHE A 60 3.50 10.98 7.17
CA PHE A 60 2.64 10.19 8.04
C PHE A 60 2.32 10.94 9.35
N ASP A 61 1.05 10.99 9.73
CA ASP A 61 0.55 11.69 10.92
C ASP A 61 -0.78 11.07 11.45
N TRP A 62 -1.25 11.53 12.61
CA TRP A 62 -2.44 11.05 13.34
C TRP A 62 -3.76 11.15 12.55
N ASP A 63 -3.87 12.19 11.74
CA ASP A 63 -4.99 12.46 10.85
C ASP A 63 -4.40 12.58 9.45
N LEU A 64 -4.52 11.52 8.65
CA LEU A 64 -3.90 11.41 7.34
C LEU A 64 -5.00 11.41 6.27
N ASP A 65 -4.89 12.35 5.33
CA ASP A 65 -5.74 12.44 4.15
C ASP A 65 -4.87 12.52 2.88
N PHE A 66 -5.48 12.30 1.72
CA PHE A 66 -4.84 12.32 0.42
C PHE A 66 -3.96 13.57 0.23
N ASN A 67 -4.47 14.75 0.55
CA ASN A 67 -3.72 16.00 0.39
C ASN A 67 -2.47 16.05 1.26
N LYS A 68 -2.52 15.50 2.48
CA LYS A 68 -1.37 15.46 3.39
C LYS A 68 -0.29 14.51 2.87
N THR A 69 -0.67 13.36 2.29
CA THR A 69 0.31 12.45 1.68
C THR A 69 1.07 13.09 0.51
N GLN A 70 0.45 14.03 -0.24
CA GLN A 70 1.13 14.78 -1.31
C GLN A 70 2.22 15.73 -0.79
N THR A 71 2.16 16.11 0.49
CA THR A 71 3.18 16.98 1.13
C THR A 71 4.46 16.21 1.48
N SER A 72 4.43 14.88 1.42
CA SER A 72 5.63 14.05 1.64
C SER A 72 6.75 14.52 0.72
N ASN A 73 7.96 14.67 1.24
CA ASN A 73 9.14 15.03 0.45
C ASN A 73 10.00 13.83 0.03
N CYS A 74 9.76 12.66 0.61
CA CYS A 74 10.50 11.45 0.31
C CYS A 74 9.67 10.20 0.56
N THR A 75 10.10 9.05 0.02
CA THR A 75 9.49 7.74 0.26
C THR A 75 10.53 6.70 0.64
N THR A 76 10.19 5.71 1.47
CA THR A 76 11.08 4.57 1.76
C THR A 76 10.91 3.42 0.76
N CYS A 77 9.99 3.55 -0.20
CA CYS A 77 9.70 2.55 -1.22
C CYS A 77 10.48 2.80 -2.52
N GLY A 78 10.83 1.73 -3.23
CA GLY A 78 11.66 1.80 -4.45
C GLY A 78 11.02 2.62 -5.57
N VAL A 79 9.69 2.72 -5.60
CA VAL A 79 8.98 3.60 -6.52
C VAL A 79 8.97 5.02 -5.97
N SER A 80 9.90 5.83 -6.47
CA SER A 80 10.11 7.23 -6.04
C SER A 80 8.92 8.18 -6.30
N LYS A 81 7.96 7.76 -7.13
CA LYS A 81 6.69 8.47 -7.37
C LYS A 81 5.58 8.09 -6.39
N ASP A 82 5.80 7.08 -5.56
CA ASP A 82 4.81 6.58 -4.63
C ASP A 82 5.07 7.17 -3.24
N LEU A 83 4.22 8.12 -2.85
CA LEU A 83 4.27 8.77 -1.54
C LEU A 83 3.17 8.26 -0.60
N SER A 84 2.51 7.17 -0.99
CA SER A 84 1.50 6.54 -0.17
C SER A 84 2.13 5.88 1.06
N ASN A 85 1.33 5.61 2.09
CA ASN A 85 1.78 4.94 3.30
C ASN A 85 1.30 3.49 3.34
N TYR A 86 2.22 2.57 3.56
CA TYR A 86 1.99 1.13 3.57
C TYR A 86 2.18 0.57 4.97
N ARG A 87 1.26 -0.28 5.41
CA ARG A 87 1.24 -0.78 6.78
C ARG A 87 1.29 -2.30 6.80
N ASN A 88 2.17 -2.86 7.63
CA ASN A 88 2.30 -4.30 7.74
C ASN A 88 1.23 -4.90 8.67
N SER A 89 0.01 -5.03 8.16
CA SER A 89 -1.02 -5.92 8.70
C SER A 89 -1.62 -6.67 7.51
N ARG A 90 -0.88 -7.67 7.01
CA ARG A 90 -1.28 -8.61 5.93
C ARG A 90 -2.22 -8.01 4.87
N ASN A 91 -1.69 -7.10 4.03
CA ASN A 91 -2.31 -6.54 2.80
C ASN A 91 -3.07 -5.19 2.90
N ALA A 92 -2.54 -4.20 3.64
CA ALA A 92 -3.04 -2.82 3.53
C ALA A 92 -2.03 -1.92 2.79
N CYS A 93 -2.20 -1.85 1.47
CA CYS A 93 -1.66 -0.78 0.64
C CYS A 93 -2.66 0.37 0.61
N PHE A 94 -2.43 1.44 1.37
CA PHE A 94 -3.09 2.71 1.07
C PHE A 94 -2.34 3.33 -0.10
N PHE A 95 -3.01 3.60 -1.21
CA PHE A 95 -2.42 4.16 -2.44
C PHE A 95 -2.97 5.56 -2.68
N VAL A 96 -2.11 6.56 -2.53
CA VAL A 96 -2.36 7.96 -2.87
C VAL A 96 -1.17 8.46 -3.69
N ARG A 97 -1.44 8.63 -4.99
CA ARG A 97 -0.44 8.96 -6.01
C ARG A 97 0.03 10.41 -5.89
N ALA A 98 1.34 10.63 -5.74
CA ALA A 98 1.96 11.96 -5.69
C ALA A 98 3.08 12.14 -6.72
N LEU A 99 3.44 13.39 -7.01
CA LEU A 99 4.44 13.74 -8.03
C LEU A 99 5.88 13.64 -7.48
N ILE A 100 6.74 13.02 -8.30
CA ILE A 100 8.22 13.02 -8.35
C ILE A 100 8.99 13.46 -7.08
N ARG A 101 9.47 12.52 -6.23
CA ARG A 101 10.41 12.83 -5.14
C ARG A 101 11.47 11.73 -4.88
N ARG A 102 12.42 11.96 -3.96
CA ARG A 102 13.60 11.08 -3.70
C ARG A 102 13.29 9.99 -2.65
N LEU A 103 14.16 8.97 -2.58
CA LEU A 103 14.16 8.01 -1.46
C LEU A 103 14.49 8.73 -0.15
N CYS A 104 13.78 8.40 0.94
CA CYS A 104 14.08 8.93 2.26
C CYS A 104 15.46 8.43 2.70
N ALA A 105 16.43 9.35 2.81
CA ALA A 105 17.60 9.13 3.64
C ALA A 105 17.11 9.06 5.08
N HIS A 106 16.81 7.84 5.55
CA HIS A 106 16.52 7.46 6.92
C HIS A 106 16.09 8.62 7.83
N LYS A 107 14.79 8.97 7.83
CA LYS A 107 14.29 9.76 8.95
C LYS A 107 14.29 8.83 10.16
N THR A 108 15.37 8.81 10.94
CA THR A 108 15.23 8.73 12.40
C THR A 108 14.61 10.06 12.83
N ALA A 109 13.33 10.25 12.55
CA ALA A 109 12.57 11.28 13.22
C ALA A 109 11.99 10.60 14.46
N PRO A 110 12.53 10.84 15.66
CA PRO A 110 11.83 10.48 16.88
C PRO A 110 10.59 11.38 16.94
N LYS A 111 9.48 10.94 16.35
CA LYS A 111 8.18 11.40 16.81
C LYS A 111 7.93 10.59 18.08
N THR A 112 8.53 11.03 19.19
CA THR A 112 8.16 10.59 20.52
C THR A 112 6.74 11.04 20.78
N TYR A 113 5.77 10.26 20.32
CA TYR A 113 4.44 10.22 20.93
C TYR A 113 4.40 9.01 21.85
N PHE A 114 5.21 9.09 22.90
CA PHE A 114 4.95 8.36 24.13
C PHE A 114 3.70 8.99 24.74
N GLY A 115 2.56 8.36 24.52
CA GLY A 115 1.42 8.53 25.43
C GLY A 115 1.73 7.72 26.69
N SER A 116 2.15 8.43 27.74
CA SER A 116 1.72 8.11 29.11
C SER A 116 0.38 8.78 29.34
#